data_AF-D0UJH8-F1
#
_entry.id   AF-D0UJH8-F1
#
_cell.length_a   1.000
_cell.length_b   1.000
_cell.length_c   1.000
_cell.angle_alpha   90.00
_cell.angle_beta   90.00
_cell.angle_gamma   90.00
#
_symmetry.space_group_name_H-M   'P 1'
#
loop_
_entity.id
_entity.type
_entity.pdbx_description
1 polymer ?
#
loop_
_entity_poly.entity_id
_entity_poly.type
_entity_poly.pdbx_seq_one_letter_code
_entity_poly.pdbx_strand_id
1 'polypeptide(L)'
;LEKSRLVGPSLNERNYHIFYCLLEGITKEEKHKLSLTDASDYSYLSKGRCIYCEGRDDASEFADIRSAMKVLMFSENEVWEILKLLSIILHLGNVEFRSKIIENLDASDVSDTSRIDLPARFLGVKNQQLIDSLTTKTIFAQGDIVISNLSSSFAADVRDALVKGIYGRLFVWIVNKINSAIHVTERSDRTSIGVL
;
A
#
# COMPACT_ATOMS: atom_id res chain seq x y z
N LEU A 1 -0.18 -14.63 -2.31
CA LEU A 1 -0.01 -13.17 -2.53
C LEU A 1 1.47 -12.87 -2.77
N GLU A 2 1.85 -12.46 -3.98
CA GLU A 2 3.23 -12.16 -4.36
C GLU A 2 3.61 -10.72 -3.94
N LYS A 3 4.02 -10.53 -2.67
CA LYS A 3 4.24 -9.17 -2.11
C LYS A 3 5.45 -8.44 -2.73
N SER A 4 6.40 -9.14 -3.33
CA SER A 4 7.58 -8.56 -3.98
C SER A 4 7.21 -7.67 -5.18
N ARG A 5 6.26 -8.13 -6.01
CA ARG A 5 5.72 -7.40 -7.18
C ARG A 5 5.29 -5.98 -6.86
N LEU A 6 4.82 -5.74 -5.63
CA LEU A 6 4.28 -4.45 -5.21
C LEU A 6 5.31 -3.31 -5.26
N VAL A 7 6.57 -3.57 -4.88
CA VAL A 7 7.59 -2.52 -4.73
C VAL A 7 8.66 -2.56 -5.83
N GLY A 8 8.71 -3.67 -6.57
CA GLY A 8 9.64 -3.93 -7.65
C GLY A 8 9.01 -4.86 -8.69
N PRO A 9 8.05 -4.37 -9.50
CA PRO A 9 7.53 -5.13 -10.63
C PRO A 9 8.65 -5.42 -11.64
N SER A 10 8.59 -6.58 -12.29
CA SER A 10 9.53 -6.96 -13.34
C SER A 10 9.44 -6.01 -14.54
N LEU A 11 10.52 -5.94 -15.33
CA LEU A 11 10.52 -5.15 -16.57
C LEU A 11 9.40 -5.63 -17.51
N ASN A 12 8.65 -4.69 -18.08
CA ASN A 12 7.48 -4.87 -18.93
C ASN A 12 6.26 -5.50 -18.22
N GLU A 13 6.27 -5.61 -16.90
CA GLU A 13 5.12 -6.06 -16.12
C GLU A 13 4.45 -4.89 -15.40
N ARG A 14 3.12 -4.95 -15.29
CA ARG A 14 2.34 -4.05 -14.43
C ARG A 14 2.42 -4.50 -12.98
N ASN A 15 2.12 -3.56 -12.10
CA ASN A 15 1.78 -3.85 -10.71
C ASN A 15 0.36 -4.46 -10.61
N TYR A 16 -0.15 -4.69 -9.41
CA TYR A 16 -1.51 -5.18 -9.19
C TYR A 16 -2.57 -4.26 -9.85
N HIS A 17 -3.55 -4.86 -10.54
CA HIS A 17 -4.56 -4.13 -11.32
C HIS A 17 -5.34 -3.10 -10.51
N ILE A 18 -5.59 -3.38 -9.22
CA ILE A 18 -6.35 -2.49 -8.36
C ILE A 18 -5.78 -1.06 -8.31
N PHE A 19 -4.48 -0.86 -8.45
CA PHE A 19 -3.91 0.50 -8.46
C PHE A 19 -4.26 1.26 -9.73
N TYR A 20 -4.26 0.61 -10.88
CA TYR A 20 -4.65 1.23 -12.16
C TYR A 20 -6.17 1.45 -12.20
N CYS A 21 -6.95 0.44 -11.78
CA CYS A 21 -8.40 0.57 -11.58
C CYS A 21 -8.76 1.73 -10.66
N LEU A 22 -8.03 1.90 -9.54
CA LEU A 22 -8.23 3.01 -8.61
C LEU A 22 -8.01 4.36 -9.30
N LEU A 23 -6.91 4.54 -10.04
CA LEU A 23 -6.56 5.84 -10.61
C LEU A 23 -7.49 6.27 -11.76
N GLU A 24 -8.03 5.30 -12.51
CA GLU A 24 -8.95 5.51 -13.63
C GLU A 24 -10.42 5.53 -13.22
N GLY A 25 -10.80 4.76 -12.20
CA GLY A 25 -12.21 4.47 -11.89
C GLY A 25 -12.85 5.26 -10.74
N ILE A 26 -12.06 5.93 -9.90
CA ILE A 26 -12.61 6.75 -8.81
C ILE A 26 -13.19 8.07 -9.32
N THR A 27 -14.12 8.64 -8.55
CA THR A 27 -14.67 9.97 -8.84
C THR A 27 -13.61 11.06 -8.73
N LYS A 28 -13.84 12.22 -9.36
CA LYS A 28 -12.92 13.37 -9.26
C LYS A 28 -12.78 13.86 -7.82
N GLU A 29 -13.87 13.79 -7.06
CA GLU A 29 -13.91 14.17 -5.64
C GLU A 29 -13.10 13.20 -4.78
N GLU A 30 -13.22 11.89 -5.01
CA GLU A 30 -12.40 10.87 -4.34
C GLU A 30 -10.91 11.04 -4.72
N LYS A 31 -10.61 11.23 -6.02
CA LYS A 31 -9.25 11.48 -6.53
C LYS A 31 -8.61 12.69 -5.85
N HIS A 32 -9.34 13.80 -5.74
CA HIS A 32 -8.88 14.99 -5.04
C HIS A 32 -8.65 14.74 -3.54
N LYS A 33 -9.60 14.10 -2.84
CA LYS A 33 -9.47 13.80 -1.40
C LYS A 33 -8.28 12.90 -1.07
N LEU A 34 -7.95 11.97 -1.97
CA LEU A 34 -6.81 11.05 -1.85
C LEU A 34 -5.51 11.64 -2.43
N SER A 35 -5.57 12.85 -2.99
CA SER A 35 -4.47 13.51 -3.70
C SER A 35 -3.82 12.58 -4.74
N LEU A 36 -4.66 11.89 -5.50
CA LEU A 36 -4.22 10.95 -6.52
C LEU A 36 -4.06 11.64 -7.88
N THR A 37 -3.02 11.29 -8.62
CA THR A 37 -2.72 11.81 -9.95
C THR A 37 -2.66 10.67 -10.97
N ASP A 38 -1.79 10.72 -11.98
CA ASP A 38 -1.74 9.70 -13.02
C ASP A 38 -0.74 8.59 -12.67
N ALA A 39 -0.91 7.41 -13.27
CA ALA A 39 -0.09 6.23 -12.92
C ALA A 39 1.42 6.46 -13.11
N SER A 40 1.81 7.32 -14.06
CA SER A 40 3.21 7.69 -14.30
C SER A 40 3.88 8.39 -13.14
N ASP A 41 3.10 9.06 -12.28
CA ASP A 41 3.62 9.86 -11.16
C ASP A 41 3.99 9.00 -9.95
N TYR A 42 3.68 7.70 -9.98
CA TYR A 42 3.92 6.77 -8.88
C TYR A 42 5.03 5.79 -9.22
N SER A 43 6.12 5.85 -8.46
CA SER A 43 7.31 5.00 -8.62
C SER A 43 6.97 3.51 -8.67
N TYR A 44 6.05 3.03 -7.82
CA TYR A 44 5.63 1.63 -7.80
C TYR A 44 4.85 1.19 -9.05
N LEU A 45 4.25 2.12 -9.79
CA LEU A 45 3.50 1.81 -11.01
C LEU A 45 4.36 2.00 -12.26
N SER A 46 5.32 2.92 -12.24
CA SER A 46 6.17 3.25 -13.39
C SER A 46 7.46 2.43 -13.48
N LYS A 47 7.95 1.84 -12.37
CA LYS A 47 9.19 1.01 -12.34
C LYS A 47 9.21 -0.14 -13.34
N GLY A 48 8.07 -0.78 -13.59
CA GLY A 48 7.94 -1.89 -14.55
C GLY A 48 7.95 -1.44 -16.01
N ARG A 49 7.96 -0.13 -16.28
CA ARG A 49 7.84 0.48 -17.63
C ARG A 49 6.60 0.04 -18.41
N CYS A 50 5.58 -0.43 -17.70
CA CYS A 50 4.31 -0.87 -18.25
C CYS A 50 3.21 -0.36 -17.32
N ILE A 51 2.40 0.57 -17.81
CA ILE A 51 1.24 1.11 -17.08
C ILE A 51 -0.09 0.81 -17.80
N TYR A 52 -0.02 0.44 -19.07
CA TYR A 52 -1.16 0.07 -19.91
C TYR A 52 -1.20 -1.44 -20.14
N CYS A 53 -2.39 -2.01 -20.29
CA CYS A 53 -2.60 -3.39 -20.71
C CYS A 53 -3.64 -3.41 -21.81
N GLU A 54 -3.26 -3.96 -22.96
CA GLU A 54 -4.15 -4.06 -24.10
C GLU A 54 -5.39 -4.89 -23.76
N GLY A 55 -6.55 -4.45 -24.27
CA GLY A 55 -7.82 -5.14 -24.09
C GLY A 55 -8.46 -5.00 -22.70
N ARG A 56 -7.92 -4.14 -21.83
CA ARG A 56 -8.47 -3.90 -20.49
C ARG A 56 -8.93 -2.46 -20.31
N ASP A 57 -10.14 -2.29 -19.78
CA ASP A 57 -10.67 -1.01 -19.34
C ASP A 57 -10.62 -0.96 -17.80
N ASP A 58 -9.58 -0.31 -17.26
CA ASP A 58 -9.37 -0.24 -15.82
C ASP A 58 -10.48 0.54 -15.08
N ALA A 59 -11.17 1.47 -15.75
CA ALA A 59 -12.30 2.21 -15.17
C ALA A 59 -13.56 1.33 -15.08
N SER A 60 -13.87 0.56 -16.13
CA SER A 60 -14.96 -0.43 -16.12
C SER A 60 -14.70 -1.50 -15.05
N GLU A 61 -13.48 -2.02 -14.97
CA GLU A 61 -13.09 -3.02 -13.98
C GLU A 61 -13.21 -2.49 -12.54
N PHE A 62 -12.93 -1.21 -12.32
CA PHE A 62 -13.17 -0.61 -11.01
C PHE A 62 -14.65 -0.51 -10.65
N ALA A 63 -15.52 -0.23 -11.62
CA ALA A 63 -16.97 -0.24 -11.42
C ALA A 63 -17.48 -1.63 -11.03
N ASP A 64 -16.93 -2.68 -11.65
CA ASP A 64 -17.22 -4.07 -11.28
C ASP A 64 -16.73 -4.40 -9.86
N ILE A 65 -15.52 -3.97 -9.50
CA ILE A 65 -14.98 -4.12 -8.14
C ILE A 65 -15.89 -3.43 -7.10
N ARG A 66 -16.33 -2.18 -7.34
CA ARG A 66 -17.26 -1.48 -6.44
C ARG A 66 -18.59 -2.21 -6.32
N SER A 67 -19.10 -2.74 -7.43
CA SER A 67 -20.36 -3.49 -7.45
C SER A 67 -20.24 -4.79 -6.65
N ALA A 68 -19.14 -5.53 -6.81
CA ALA A 68 -18.84 -6.72 -6.03
C ALA A 68 -18.72 -6.41 -4.53
N MET A 69 -18.03 -5.32 -4.15
CA MET A 69 -17.94 -4.87 -2.76
C MET A 69 -19.32 -4.60 -2.14
N LYS A 70 -20.26 -4.01 -2.89
CA LYS A 70 -21.64 -3.80 -2.43
C LYS A 70 -22.38 -5.13 -2.21
N VAL A 71 -22.26 -6.07 -3.15
CA VAL A 71 -22.87 -7.41 -3.02
C VAL A 71 -22.30 -8.16 -1.80
N LEU A 72 -21.02 -7.99 -1.52
CA LEU A 72 -20.32 -8.60 -0.39
C LEU A 72 -20.46 -7.79 0.91
N MET A 73 -21.39 -6.85 0.96
CA MET A 73 -21.77 -6.08 2.16
C MET A 73 -20.60 -5.30 2.78
N PHE A 74 -19.69 -4.79 1.94
CA PHE A 74 -18.74 -3.76 2.38
C PHE A 74 -19.50 -2.45 2.55
N SER A 75 -19.38 -1.84 3.72
CA SER A 75 -19.92 -0.50 3.97
C SER A 75 -19.14 0.56 3.20
N GLU A 76 -19.77 1.70 2.91
CA GLU A 76 -19.10 2.83 2.24
C GLU A 76 -17.84 3.30 3.01
N ASN A 77 -17.86 3.24 4.35
CA ASN A 77 -16.70 3.55 5.17
C ASN A 77 -15.57 2.52 4.99
N GLU A 78 -15.89 1.22 4.96
CA GLU A 78 -14.90 0.18 4.70
C GLU A 78 -14.28 0.35 3.31
N VAL A 79 -15.09 0.60 2.28
CA VAL A 79 -14.59 0.89 0.93
C VAL A 79 -13.66 2.09 0.95
N TRP A 80 -14.06 3.19 1.59
CA TRP A 80 -13.24 4.39 1.70
C TRP A 80 -11.89 4.13 2.39
N GLU A 81 -11.87 3.35 3.47
CA GLU A 81 -10.62 2.98 4.15
C GLU A 81 -9.72 2.08 3.28
N ILE A 82 -10.29 1.18 2.46
CA ILE A 82 -9.53 0.42 1.46
C ILE A 82 -8.87 1.38 0.46
N LEU A 83 -9.62 2.34 -0.10
CA LEU A 83 -9.09 3.31 -1.06
C LEU A 83 -7.98 4.18 -0.43
N LYS A 84 -8.16 4.60 0.84
CA LYS A 84 -7.12 5.31 1.60
C LYS A 84 -5.85 4.47 1.74
N LEU A 85 -5.95 3.20 2.12
CA LEU A 85 -4.78 2.33 2.27
C LEU A 85 -4.05 2.10 0.93
N LEU A 86 -4.78 1.94 -0.17
CA LEU A 86 -4.19 1.85 -1.51
C LEU A 86 -3.47 3.16 -1.90
N SER A 87 -4.08 4.30 -1.61
CA SER A 87 -3.48 5.62 -1.82
C SER A 87 -2.19 5.81 -1.01
N ILE A 88 -2.18 5.41 0.27
CA ILE A 88 -0.99 5.47 1.13
C ILE A 88 0.16 4.68 0.52
N ILE A 89 -0.11 3.50 -0.03
CA ILE A 89 0.91 2.67 -0.70
C ILE A 89 1.55 3.42 -1.88
N LEU A 90 0.74 4.07 -2.71
CA LEU A 90 1.24 4.84 -3.85
C LEU A 90 2.09 6.03 -3.41
N HIS A 91 1.61 6.81 -2.43
CA HIS A 91 2.33 7.97 -1.90
C HIS A 91 3.62 7.59 -1.18
N LEU A 92 3.61 6.52 -0.37
CA LEU A 92 4.83 6.01 0.26
C LEU A 92 5.86 5.61 -0.79
N GLY A 93 5.46 5.01 -1.92
CA GLY A 93 6.38 4.65 -2.99
C GLY A 93 7.18 5.80 -3.59
N ASN A 94 6.69 7.04 -3.45
CA ASN A 94 7.35 8.25 -3.90
C ASN A 94 8.23 8.91 -2.82
N VAL A 95 8.29 8.37 -1.60
CA VAL A 95 9.19 8.86 -0.56
C VAL A 95 10.61 8.43 -0.90
N GLU A 96 11.49 9.40 -1.13
CA GLU A 96 12.91 9.18 -1.39
C GLU A 96 13.76 9.58 -0.18
N PHE A 97 14.91 8.93 -0.05
CA PHE A 97 15.84 9.14 1.06
C PHE A 97 17.17 9.65 0.53
N ARG A 98 17.71 10.67 1.21
CA ARG A 98 19.06 11.20 0.97
C ARG A 98 20.03 10.68 2.01
N SER A 99 21.23 10.32 1.58
CA SER A 99 22.31 9.92 2.49
C SER A 99 22.86 11.12 3.26
N LYS A 100 23.18 10.90 4.53
CA LYS A 100 23.87 11.85 5.41
C LYS A 100 24.92 11.10 6.23
N ILE A 101 25.90 11.82 6.76
CA ILE A 101 26.84 11.29 7.74
C ILE A 101 26.59 12.04 9.05
N ILE A 102 26.33 11.30 10.12
CA ILE A 102 26.14 11.83 11.48
C ILE A 102 27.13 11.08 12.37
N GLU A 103 28.04 11.81 13.03
CA GLU A 103 29.04 11.21 13.93
C GLU A 103 29.90 10.10 13.28
N ASN A 104 30.29 10.29 12.01
CA ASN A 104 31.01 9.31 11.18
C ASN A 104 30.23 8.01 10.90
N LEU A 105 28.92 7.99 11.12
CA LEU A 105 28.03 6.88 10.80
C LEU A 105 27.11 7.24 9.63
N ASP A 106 26.81 6.25 8.79
CA ASP A 106 25.84 6.37 7.72
C ASP A 106 24.43 6.61 8.30
N ALA A 107 23.81 7.68 7.82
CA ALA A 107 22.47 8.10 8.19
C ALA A 107 21.66 8.45 6.95
N SER A 108 20.36 8.66 7.13
CA SER A 108 19.46 9.07 6.08
C SER A 108 18.43 10.04 6.61
N ASP A 109 17.85 10.78 5.68
CA ASP A 109 16.74 11.67 5.92
C ASP A 109 15.81 11.64 4.71
N VAL A 110 14.57 12.03 4.89
CA VAL A 110 13.63 12.14 3.77
C VAL A 110 14.05 13.31 2.89
N SER A 111 14.11 13.09 1.57
CA SER A 111 14.54 14.11 0.60
C SER A 111 13.53 15.27 0.51
N ASP A 112 12.24 14.94 0.48
CA ASP A 112 11.12 15.88 0.43
C ASP A 112 10.09 15.51 1.51
N THR A 113 10.06 16.27 2.60
CA THR A 113 9.19 15.99 3.75
C THR A 113 7.71 16.17 3.43
N SER A 114 7.35 16.91 2.37
CA SER A 114 5.94 17.05 1.96
C SER A 114 5.32 15.74 1.50
N ARG A 115 6.16 14.78 1.05
CA ARG A 115 5.73 13.42 0.67
C ARG A 115 5.26 12.57 1.85
N ILE A 116 5.53 13.01 3.08
CA ILE A 116 5.13 12.33 4.32
C ILE A 116 3.74 12.77 4.79
N ASP A 117 3.33 14.01 4.46
CA ASP A 117 2.13 14.64 5.02
C ASP A 117 0.87 13.80 4.83
N LEU A 118 0.63 13.32 3.61
CA LEU A 118 -0.56 12.54 3.30
C LEU A 118 -0.50 11.14 3.93
N PRO A 119 0.55 10.32 3.74
CA PRO A 119 0.68 9.05 4.44
C PRO A 119 0.51 9.17 5.95
N ALA A 120 1.17 10.13 6.60
CA ALA A 120 1.09 10.32 8.05
C ALA A 120 -0.34 10.69 8.49
N ARG A 121 -0.98 11.63 7.79
CA ARG A 121 -2.36 12.05 8.07
C ARG A 121 -3.34 10.88 7.94
N PHE A 122 -3.23 10.05 6.90
CA PHE A 122 -4.14 8.92 6.71
C PHE A 122 -3.86 7.74 7.66
N LEU A 123 -2.59 7.54 8.05
CA LEU A 123 -2.22 6.58 9.09
C LEU A 123 -2.56 7.06 10.51
N GLY A 124 -2.91 8.34 10.69
CA GLY A 124 -3.23 8.93 11.98
C GLY A 124 -2.01 9.14 12.88
N VAL A 125 -0.84 9.36 12.30
CA VAL A 125 0.43 9.57 13.01
C VAL A 125 1.02 10.95 12.70
N LYS A 126 1.94 11.43 13.55
CA LYS A 126 2.68 12.67 13.25
C LYS A 126 3.71 12.42 12.15
N ASN A 127 3.96 13.44 11.32
CA ASN A 127 4.98 13.36 10.26
C ASN A 127 6.33 12.89 10.79
N GLN A 128 6.80 13.47 11.90
CA GLN A 128 8.08 13.10 12.49
C GLN A 128 8.11 11.63 12.94
N GLN A 129 7.01 11.11 13.50
CA GLN A 129 6.93 9.70 13.90
C GLN A 129 7.04 8.78 12.69
N LEU A 130 6.41 9.13 11.56
CA LEU A 130 6.54 8.37 10.32
C LEU A 130 7.97 8.46 9.77
N ILE A 131 8.59 9.64 9.75
CA ILE A 131 9.99 9.82 9.33
C ILE A 131 10.91 8.96 10.20
N ASP A 132 10.85 9.08 11.52
CA ASP A 132 11.70 8.34 12.45
C ASP A 132 11.52 6.83 12.28
N SER A 133 10.29 6.37 12.06
CA SER A 133 10.01 4.94 11.81
C SER A 133 10.61 4.41 10.51
N LEU A 134 10.88 5.29 9.54
CA LEU A 134 11.49 4.94 8.25
C LEU A 134 13.02 5.10 8.26
N THR A 135 13.56 6.05 9.03
CA THR A 135 14.99 6.42 8.98
C THR A 135 15.79 5.96 10.19
N THR A 136 15.15 5.40 11.22
CA THR A 136 15.83 4.92 12.42
C THR A 136 15.49 3.47 12.75
N LYS A 137 16.37 2.82 13.52
CA LYS A 137 16.10 1.53 14.14
C LYS A 137 16.30 1.62 15.64
N THR A 138 15.40 0.98 16.39
CA THR A 138 15.51 0.82 17.84
C THR A 138 16.00 -0.59 18.14
N ILE A 139 17.08 -0.70 18.90
CA ILE A 139 17.68 -1.97 19.32
C ILE A 139 17.58 -2.05 20.85
N PHE A 140 17.03 -3.14 21.34
CA PHE A 140 17.00 -3.45 22.77
C PHE A 140 18.20 -4.35 23.10
N ALA A 141 19.14 -3.86 23.90
CA ALA A 141 20.35 -4.58 24.27
C ALA A 141 20.54 -4.55 25.79
N GLN A 142 20.41 -5.71 26.43
CA GLN A 142 20.74 -5.90 27.86
C GLN A 142 20.07 -4.90 28.84
N GLY A 143 18.86 -4.42 28.52
CA GLY A 143 18.12 -3.45 29.33
C GLY A 143 18.17 -2.02 28.80
N ASP A 144 19.09 -1.73 27.87
CA ASP A 144 19.21 -0.43 27.22
C ASP A 144 18.45 -0.37 25.89
N ILE A 145 17.93 0.82 25.59
CA ILE A 145 17.28 1.16 24.33
C ILE A 145 18.24 2.03 23.53
N VAL A 146 18.75 1.51 22.43
CA VAL A 146 19.65 2.24 21.52
C VAL A 146 18.89 2.58 20.25
N ILE A 147 18.77 3.88 19.95
CA ILE A 147 18.23 4.38 18.68
C ILE A 147 19.41 4.74 17.78
N SER A 148 19.40 4.23 16.55
CA SER A 148 20.44 4.51 15.56
C SER A 148 19.83 4.84 14.20
N ASN A 149 20.49 5.71 13.45
CA ASN A 149 20.08 6.08 12.10
C ASN A 149 20.31 4.92 11.12
N LEU A 150 19.48 4.85 10.08
CA LEU A 150 19.60 3.93 8.95
C LEU A 150 20.26 4.64 7.78
N SER A 151 21.01 3.90 6.95
CA SER A 151 21.44 4.39 5.64
C SER A 151 20.23 4.59 4.71
N SER A 152 20.40 5.33 3.63
CA SER A 152 19.34 5.60 2.65
C SER A 152 18.80 4.32 2.00
N SER A 153 19.67 3.33 1.77
CA SER A 153 19.27 2.02 1.26
C SER A 153 18.39 1.26 2.26
N PHE A 154 18.79 1.20 3.53
CA PHE A 154 17.99 0.53 4.56
C PHE A 154 16.66 1.25 4.83
N ALA A 155 16.63 2.58 4.76
CA ALA A 155 15.39 3.34 4.89
C ALA A 155 14.40 3.03 3.74
N ALA A 156 14.90 2.86 2.51
CA ALA A 156 14.10 2.41 1.38
C ALA A 156 13.56 0.99 1.58
N ASP A 157 14.36 0.07 2.13
CA ASP A 157 13.91 -1.28 2.47
C ASP A 157 12.83 -1.28 3.56
N VAL A 158 12.95 -0.42 4.58
CA VAL A 158 11.95 -0.26 5.65
C VAL A 158 10.64 0.29 5.09
N ARG A 159 10.69 1.31 4.22
CA ARG A 159 9.52 1.81 3.49
C ARG A 159 8.83 0.71 2.69
N ASP A 160 9.60 -0.07 1.93
CA ASP A 160 9.07 -1.16 1.13
C ASP A 160 8.50 -2.29 1.99
N ALA A 161 9.09 -2.57 3.15
CA ALA A 161 8.56 -3.52 4.12
C ALA A 161 7.23 -3.04 4.74
N LEU A 162 7.13 -1.76 5.08
CA LEU A 162 5.90 -1.13 5.56
C LEU A 162 4.78 -1.26 4.51
N VAL A 163 5.07 -0.91 3.27
CA VAL A 163 4.12 -1.01 2.13
C VAL A 163 3.65 -2.45 1.92
N LYS A 164 4.56 -3.43 1.91
CA LYS A 164 4.21 -4.86 1.84
C LYS A 164 3.38 -5.32 3.03
N GLY A 165 3.65 -4.78 4.22
CA GLY A 165 2.90 -5.04 5.44
C GLY A 165 1.47 -4.52 5.38
N ILE A 166 1.28 -3.27 4.93
CA ILE A 166 -0.04 -2.66 4.73
C ILE A 166 -0.86 -3.46 3.72
N TYR A 167 -0.31 -3.67 2.52
CA TYR A 167 -1.02 -4.40 1.46
C TYR A 167 -1.33 -5.85 1.85
N GLY A 168 -0.38 -6.53 2.49
CA GLY A 168 -0.57 -7.89 2.97
C GLY A 168 -1.69 -8.01 4.00
N ARG A 169 -1.77 -7.08 4.97
CA ARG A 169 -2.86 -7.06 5.96
C ARG A 169 -4.20 -6.69 5.34
N LEU A 170 -4.21 -5.73 4.42
CA LEU A 170 -5.41 -5.35 3.65
C LEU A 170 -5.98 -6.55 2.89
N PHE A 171 -5.13 -7.30 2.18
CA PHE A 171 -5.54 -8.48 1.43
C PHE A 171 -6.16 -9.55 2.34
N VAL A 172 -5.51 -9.88 3.46
CA VAL A 172 -6.05 -10.86 4.43
C VAL A 172 -7.38 -10.37 5.00
N TRP A 173 -7.49 -9.10 5.32
CA TRP A 173 -8.73 -8.51 5.83
C TRP A 173 -9.87 -8.61 4.81
N ILE A 174 -9.61 -8.28 3.53
CA ILE A 174 -10.60 -8.44 2.44
C ILE A 174 -11.03 -9.90 2.31
N VAL A 175 -10.09 -10.85 2.29
CA VAL A 175 -10.41 -12.29 2.22
C VAL A 175 -11.29 -12.72 3.39
N ASN A 176 -10.96 -12.30 4.61
CA ASN A 176 -11.76 -12.61 5.80
C ASN A 176 -13.17 -12.01 5.70
N LYS A 177 -13.30 -10.77 5.23
CA LYS A 177 -14.61 -10.11 5.02
C LYS A 177 -15.46 -10.88 4.00
N ILE A 178 -14.86 -11.29 2.89
CA ILE A 178 -15.53 -12.13 1.88
C ILE A 178 -15.97 -13.46 2.48
N ASN A 179 -15.06 -14.15 3.17
CA ASN A 179 -15.35 -15.43 3.82
C ASN A 179 -16.49 -15.30 4.83
N SER A 180 -16.52 -14.24 5.64
CA SER A 180 -17.63 -13.98 6.56
C SER A 180 -18.96 -13.70 5.85
N ALA A 181 -18.94 -13.05 4.69
CA ALA A 181 -20.15 -12.75 3.92
C ALA A 181 -20.75 -13.98 3.23
N ILE A 182 -19.91 -14.92 2.77
CA ILE A 182 -20.35 -16.15 2.09
C ILE A 182 -20.55 -17.34 3.06
N HIS A 183 -20.12 -17.19 4.31
CA HIS A 183 -20.24 -18.25 5.31
C HIS A 183 -21.71 -18.56 5.60
N VAL A 184 -22.14 -19.77 5.25
CA VAL A 184 -23.47 -20.29 5.59
C VAL A 184 -23.34 -21.12 6.86
N THR A 185 -24.14 -20.81 7.89
CA THR A 185 -24.14 -21.55 9.17
C THR A 185 -24.39 -23.04 8.94
N GLU A 186 -23.56 -23.89 9.56
CA GLU A 186 -23.59 -25.34 9.39
C GLU A 186 -24.97 -25.92 9.70
N ARG A 187 -25.58 -26.58 8.70
CA ARG A 187 -26.60 -27.62 8.91
C ARG A 187 -25.88 -28.96 8.82
N SER A 188 -26.26 -29.93 9.65
CA SER A 188 -25.50 -31.17 9.92
C SER A 188 -25.18 -32.05 8.70
N ASP A 189 -25.76 -31.81 7.53
CA ASP A 189 -25.64 -32.67 6.34
C ASP A 189 -25.14 -31.92 5.10
N ARG A 190 -23.96 -31.26 5.14
CA ARG A 190 -23.37 -30.62 3.94
C ARG A 190 -22.07 -31.25 3.50
N THR A 191 -22.01 -31.59 2.22
CA THR A 191 -20.78 -31.94 1.49
C THR A 191 -20.20 -30.68 0.83
N SER A 192 -18.87 -30.62 0.70
CA SER A 192 -18.15 -29.55 0.00
C SER A 192 -17.26 -30.11 -1.11
N ILE A 193 -17.07 -29.35 -2.18
CA ILE A 193 -16.13 -29.66 -3.26
C ILE A 193 -15.08 -28.56 -3.27
N GLY A 194 -13.83 -28.93 -3.03
CA GLY A 194 -12.69 -28.01 -3.14
C GLY A 194 -12.25 -27.86 -4.59
N VAL A 195 -12.05 -26.63 -5.04
CA VAL A 195 -11.41 -26.32 -6.32
C VAL A 195 -10.04 -25.70 -6.00
N LEU A 196 -8.97 -26.31 -6.51
CA LEU A 196 -7.58 -25.86 -6.37
C LEU A 196 -7.13 -25.13 -7.62
#